data_AF-A0A3C1TAX9-F1
#
_entry.id   AF-A0A3C1TAX9-F1
#
_cell.length_a   1.000
_cell.length_b   1.000
_cell.length_c   1.000
_cell.angle_alpha   90.00
_cell.angle_beta   90.00
_cell.angle_gamma   90.00
#
_symmetry.space_group_name_H-M   'P 1'
#
loop_
_entity.id
_entity.type
_entity.pdbx_description
1 polymer ?
#
loop_
_entity_poly.entity_id
_entity_poly.type
_entity_poly.pdbx_seq_one_letter_code
_entity_poly.pdbx_strand_id
1 'polypeptide(L)'
;MKTLGRYFIFLGSLLRNREKFRVYVKLVLDECIEIGINSVFIVAIVATFLGAVTCVQTADNLVSPFVPNYIISLIVRDSSILEFAPTITCIVLSGKVGSHIAGGLGTMRITEQIDALEVMGINSISYLVLPKIVAAIVMFPMLV
;
A
#
# COMPACT_ATOMS: atom_id res chain seq x y z
N MET A 1 7.63 26.17 2.81
CA MET A 1 6.20 26.27 2.43
C MET A 1 5.92 26.13 0.93
N LYS A 2 6.78 26.63 0.01
CA LYS A 2 6.54 26.54 -1.46
C LYS A 2 6.36 25.10 -1.99
N THR A 3 7.12 24.13 -1.47
CA THR A 3 7.06 22.72 -1.89
C THR A 3 5.74 22.06 -1.51
N LEU A 4 5.26 22.32 -0.29
CA LEU A 4 3.97 21.83 0.21
C LEU A 4 2.81 22.37 -0.64
N GLY A 5 2.82 23.66 -0.97
CA GLY A 5 1.81 24.25 -1.86
C GLY A 5 1.79 23.62 -3.25
N ARG A 6 2.97 23.34 -3.83
CA ARG A 6 3.08 22.67 -5.13
C ARG A 6 2.53 21.25 -5.10
N TYR A 7 2.75 20.52 -4.00
CA TYR A 7 2.21 19.17 -3.81
C TYR A 7 0.68 19.16 -3.75
N PHE A 8 0.05 20.09 -3.03
CA PHE A 8 -1.42 20.19 -3.01
C PHE A 8 -2.00 20.57 -4.37
N ILE A 9 -1.35 21.48 -5.11
CA ILE A 9 -1.77 21.83 -6.47
C ILE A 9 -1.66 20.60 -7.40
N PHE A 10 -0.58 19.82 -7.27
CA PHE A 10 -0.39 18.57 -8.00
C PHE A 10 -1.48 17.53 -7.68
N LEU A 11 -1.82 17.38 -6.39
CA LEU A 11 -2.93 16.52 -5.97
C LEU A 11 -4.26 16.94 -6.59
N GLY A 12 -4.54 18.25 -6.60
CA GLY A 12 -5.73 18.80 -7.25
C GLY A 12 -5.74 18.59 -8.77
N SER A 13 -4.57 18.63 -9.42
CA SER A 13 -4.48 18.42 -10.86
C SER A 13 -4.72 16.97 -11.29
N LEU A 14 -4.55 15.98 -10.40
CA LEU A 14 -4.85 14.57 -10.69
C LEU A 14 -6.33 14.34 -11.06
N LEU A 15 -7.23 15.17 -10.56
CA LEU A 15 -8.67 15.06 -10.83
C LEU A 15 -9.12 15.83 -12.07
N ARG A 16 -8.25 16.65 -12.67
CA ARG A 16 -8.54 17.54 -13.79
C ARG A 16 -8.01 16.93 -15.09
N ASN A 17 -8.87 16.82 -16.10
CA ASN A 17 -8.64 16.10 -17.38
C ASN A 17 -8.43 14.60 -17.22
N ARG A 18 -9.51 13.87 -16.90
CA ARG A 18 -9.50 12.40 -16.91
C ARG A 18 -9.54 11.88 -18.35
N GLU A 19 -8.63 10.96 -18.63
CA GLU A 19 -8.69 10.10 -19.81
C GLU A 19 -9.97 9.26 -19.83
N LYS A 20 -10.29 8.68 -20.99
CA LYS A 20 -11.50 7.86 -21.18
C LYS A 20 -11.62 6.81 -20.06
N PHE A 21 -12.78 6.77 -19.39
CA PHE A 21 -13.03 5.93 -18.22
C PHE A 21 -12.64 4.44 -18.40
N ARG A 22 -12.86 3.88 -19.59
CA ARG A 22 -12.50 2.49 -19.90
C ARG A 22 -11.00 2.20 -19.83
N VAL A 23 -10.16 3.15 -20.29
CA VAL A 23 -8.70 3.02 -20.23
C VAL A 23 -8.25 3.12 -18.77
N TYR A 24 -8.85 4.06 -18.03
CA TYR A 24 -8.56 4.26 -16.62
C TYR A 24 -8.85 3.02 -15.76
N VAL A 25 -10.01 2.38 -15.93
CA VAL A 25 -10.35 1.16 -15.18
C VAL A 25 -9.35 0.04 -15.47
N LYS A 26 -8.92 -0.11 -16.73
CA LYS A 26 -7.91 -1.11 -17.09
C LYS A 26 -6.58 -0.85 -16.37
N LEU A 27 -6.09 0.40 -16.41
CA LEU A 27 -4.86 0.79 -15.72
C LEU A 27 -4.94 0.57 -14.21
N VAL A 28 -6.08 0.90 -13.59
CA VAL A 28 -6.28 0.65 -12.16
C VAL A 28 -6.23 -0.85 -11.84
N LEU A 29 -6.85 -1.69 -12.66
CA LEU A 29 -6.81 -3.15 -12.47
C LEU A 29 -5.39 -3.71 -12.63
N ASP A 30 -4.65 -3.26 -13.63
CA ASP A 30 -3.27 -3.67 -13.85
C ASP A 30 -2.39 -3.30 -12.63
N GLU A 31 -2.55 -2.07 -12.09
CA GLU A 31 -1.85 -1.64 -10.87
C GLU A 31 -2.35 -2.39 -9.61
N CYS A 32 -3.64 -2.74 -9.52
CA CYS A 32 -4.15 -3.55 -8.42
C CYS A 32 -3.52 -4.95 -8.40
N ILE A 33 -3.36 -5.56 -9.57
CA ILE A 33 -2.69 -6.86 -9.72
C ILE A 33 -1.23 -6.73 -9.29
N GLU A 34 -0.53 -5.71 -9.77
CA GLU A 34 0.88 -5.51 -9.49
C GLU A 34 1.15 -5.16 -8.01
N ILE A 35 0.32 -4.31 -7.40
CA ILE A 35 0.43 -3.95 -5.98
C ILE A 35 -0.01 -5.12 -5.11
N GLY A 36 -1.14 -5.75 -5.41
CA GLY A 36 -1.73 -6.82 -4.63
C GLY A 36 -0.88 -8.08 -4.66
N ILE A 37 -0.81 -8.74 -5.81
CA ILE A 37 -0.20 -10.07 -5.95
C ILE A 37 1.25 -10.06 -5.51
N ASN A 38 2.03 -9.07 -5.94
CA ASN A 38 3.44 -8.99 -5.56
C ASN A 38 3.64 -8.71 -4.07
N SER A 39 2.62 -8.23 -3.35
CA SER A 39 2.73 -7.91 -1.92
C SER A 39 2.19 -9.01 -1.00
N VAL A 40 1.36 -9.93 -1.51
CA VAL A 40 0.82 -11.05 -0.71
C VAL A 40 1.93 -11.85 -0.03
N PHE A 41 3.02 -12.15 -0.76
CA PHE A 41 4.11 -12.97 -0.21
C PHE A 41 4.81 -12.32 0.99
N ILE A 42 5.14 -11.03 0.89
CA ILE A 42 5.82 -10.31 1.99
C ILE A 42 4.86 -10.11 3.18
N VAL A 43 3.59 -9.81 2.92
CA VAL A 43 2.58 -9.66 3.98
C VAL A 43 2.36 -10.99 4.72
N ALA A 44 2.27 -12.11 4.00
CA ALA A 44 2.10 -13.44 4.60
C ALA A 44 3.29 -13.81 5.52
N ILE A 45 4.52 -13.55 5.10
CA ILE A 45 5.72 -13.77 5.91
C ILE A 45 5.65 -12.90 7.17
N VAL A 46 5.44 -11.59 7.01
CA VAL A 46 5.39 -10.65 8.13
C VAL A 46 4.29 -11.01 9.12
N ALA A 47 3.08 -11.31 8.65
CA ALA A 47 1.95 -11.69 9.49
C ALA A 47 2.22 -12.98 10.28
N THR A 48 2.86 -13.98 9.65
CA THR A 48 3.19 -15.25 10.31
C THR A 48 4.18 -15.04 11.45
N PHE A 49 5.29 -14.33 11.19
CA PHE A 49 6.29 -14.07 12.22
C PHE A 49 5.77 -13.15 13.32
N LEU A 50 5.00 -12.13 12.96
CA LEU A 50 4.41 -11.21 13.92
C LEU A 50 3.44 -11.93 14.87
N GLY A 51 2.56 -12.78 14.33
CA GLY A 51 1.64 -13.59 15.13
C GLY A 51 2.36 -14.59 16.04
N ALA A 52 3.45 -15.21 15.56
CA ALA A 52 4.25 -16.11 16.38
C ALA A 52 4.93 -15.37 17.55
N VAL A 53 5.52 -14.21 17.29
CA VAL A 53 6.19 -13.40 18.32
C VAL A 53 5.20 -12.90 19.37
N THR A 54 4.04 -12.38 18.95
CA THR A 54 3.03 -11.89 19.90
C THR A 54 2.43 -13.02 20.73
N CYS A 55 2.27 -14.22 20.16
CA CYS A 55 1.79 -15.40 20.88
C CYS A 55 2.76 -15.83 21.99
N VAL A 56 4.04 -15.99 21.66
CA VAL A 56 5.08 -16.35 22.65
C VAL A 56 5.20 -15.28 23.73
N GLN A 57 5.23 -14.00 23.34
CA GLN A 57 5.28 -12.89 24.28
C GLN A 57 4.07 -12.86 25.23
N THR A 58 2.86 -13.10 24.71
CA THR A 58 1.65 -13.11 25.56
C THR A 58 1.66 -14.29 26.52
N ALA A 59 2.10 -15.48 26.06
CA ALA A 59 2.22 -16.66 26.90
C ALA A 59 3.20 -16.44 28.06
N ASP A 60 4.36 -15.82 27.81
CA ASP A 60 5.37 -15.53 28.84
C ASP A 60 4.92 -14.43 29.82
N ASN A 61 4.04 -13.51 29.40
CA ASN A 61 3.48 -12.49 30.30
C ASN A 61 2.35 -13.02 31.19
N LEU A 62 1.65 -14.07 30.76
CA LEU A 62 0.50 -14.66 31.46
C LEU A 62 0.85 -15.93 32.24
N VAL A 63 2.05 -15.99 32.83
CA VAL A 63 2.53 -17.14 33.65
C VAL A 63 1.92 -17.08 35.06
N SER A 64 0.59 -17.14 35.14
CA SER A 64 -0.15 -17.26 36.40
C SER A 64 -1.00 -18.53 36.39
N PRO A 65 -0.95 -19.38 37.44
CA PRO A 65 -1.73 -20.62 37.52
C PRO A 65 -3.24 -20.43 37.41
N PHE A 66 -3.74 -19.21 37.61
CA PHE A 66 -5.16 -18.87 37.63
C PHE A 66 -5.72 -18.48 36.27
N VAL A 67 -4.88 -18.29 35.25
CA VAL A 67 -5.32 -17.77 33.94
C VAL A 67 -5.48 -18.92 32.94
N PRO A 68 -6.69 -19.14 32.39
CA PRO A 68 -6.91 -20.15 31.35
C PRO A 68 -6.13 -19.86 30.05
N ASN A 69 -5.60 -20.90 29.42
CA ASN A 69 -4.82 -20.80 28.17
C ASN A 69 -5.58 -20.16 26.99
N TYR A 70 -6.92 -20.22 26.96
CA TYR A 70 -7.72 -19.62 25.88
C TYR A 70 -7.70 -18.08 25.93
N ILE A 71 -7.36 -17.47 27.07
CA ILE A 71 -7.26 -16.02 27.20
C ILE A 71 -6.08 -15.48 26.37
N ILE A 72 -4.99 -16.26 26.27
CA ILE A 72 -3.81 -15.92 25.48
C ILE A 72 -4.21 -15.72 24.01
N SER A 73 -4.98 -16.66 23.43
CA SER A 73 -5.40 -16.56 22.04
C SER A 73 -6.41 -15.44 21.79
N LEU A 74 -7.26 -15.10 22.77
CA LEU A 74 -8.18 -13.96 22.67
C LEU A 74 -7.42 -12.62 22.63
N ILE A 75 -6.45 -12.44 23.53
CA ILE A 75 -5.62 -11.22 23.56
C ILE A 75 -4.85 -11.06 22.25
N VAL A 76 -4.18 -12.14 21.81
CA VAL A 76 -3.40 -12.11 20.56
C VAL A 76 -4.31 -11.79 19.37
N ARG A 77 -5.51 -12.40 19.28
CA ARG A 77 -6.47 -12.13 18.20
C ARG A 77 -6.87 -10.66 18.16
N ASP A 78 -7.30 -10.11 19.30
CA ASP A 78 -7.87 -8.76 19.34
C ASP A 78 -6.79 -7.69 19.12
N SER A 79 -5.61 -7.84 19.74
CA SER A 79 -4.46 -6.95 19.50
C SER A 79 -3.94 -7.06 18.06
N SER A 80 -3.92 -8.26 17.48
CA SER A 80 -3.49 -8.45 16.10
C SER A 80 -4.41 -7.77 15.10
N ILE A 81 -5.73 -7.89 15.26
CA ILE A 81 -6.70 -7.32 14.31
C ILE A 81 -6.77 -5.79 14.43
N LEU A 82 -6.79 -5.26 15.66
CA LEU A 82 -7.04 -3.83 15.89
C LEU A 82 -5.80 -2.94 15.72
N GLU A 83 -4.63 -3.45 16.08
CA GLU A 83 -3.41 -2.63 16.12
C GLU A 83 -2.35 -3.14 15.15
N PHE A 84 -1.91 -4.39 15.32
CA PHE A 84 -0.70 -4.87 14.64
C PHE A 84 -0.88 -5.07 13.14
N ALA A 85 -2.00 -5.68 12.70
CA ALA A 85 -2.26 -5.92 11.28
C ALA A 85 -2.29 -4.61 10.47
N PRO A 86 -3.09 -3.59 10.80
CA PRO A 86 -3.12 -2.35 10.02
C PRO A 86 -1.81 -1.57 10.11
N THR A 87 -1.16 -1.50 11.28
CA THR A 87 0.05 -0.69 11.45
C THR A 87 1.26 -1.29 10.73
N ILE A 88 1.55 -2.57 10.97
CA ILE A 88 2.74 -3.22 10.41
C ILE A 88 2.60 -3.42 8.90
N THR A 89 1.43 -3.87 8.44
CA THR A 89 1.18 -4.04 7.00
C THR A 89 1.27 -2.71 6.26
N CYS A 90 0.73 -1.60 6.79
CA CYS A 90 0.87 -0.29 6.16
C CYS A 90 2.34 0.17 6.07
N ILE A 91 3.13 -0.03 7.13
CA ILE A 91 4.55 0.36 7.13
C ILE A 91 5.33 -0.43 6.07
N VAL A 92 5.14 -1.75 6.03
CA VAL A 92 5.83 -2.63 5.08
C VAL A 92 5.41 -2.33 3.64
N LEU A 93 4.10 -2.17 3.39
CA LEU A 93 3.57 -1.84 2.07
C LEU A 93 4.02 -0.45 1.62
N SER A 94 4.02 0.56 2.50
CA SER A 94 4.51 1.89 2.17
C SER A 94 5.97 1.86 1.69
N GLY A 95 6.82 1.07 2.35
CA GLY A 95 8.22 0.89 1.93
C GLY A 95 8.34 0.19 0.58
N LYS A 96 7.73 -1.00 0.45
CA LYS A 96 7.87 -1.84 -0.74
C LYS A 96 7.16 -1.28 -1.97
N VAL A 97 5.88 -0.93 -1.84
CA VAL A 97 5.06 -0.40 -2.93
C VAL A 97 5.48 1.03 -3.27
N GLY A 98 5.77 1.86 -2.25
CA GLY A 98 6.24 3.23 -2.46
C GLY A 98 7.57 3.29 -3.22
N SER A 99 8.54 2.44 -2.87
CA SER A 99 9.81 2.34 -3.58
C SER A 99 9.63 1.84 -5.02
N HIS A 100 8.74 0.88 -5.24
CA HIS A 100 8.42 0.37 -6.58
C HIS A 100 7.81 1.45 -7.48
N ILE A 101 6.83 2.20 -6.96
CA ILE A 101 6.19 3.30 -7.70
C ILE A 101 7.18 4.42 -7.99
N ALA A 102 7.97 4.84 -6.98
CA ALA A 102 8.96 5.90 -7.15
C ALA A 102 10.06 5.48 -8.15
N GLY A 103 10.55 4.25 -8.05
CA GLY A 103 11.52 3.67 -8.98
C GLY A 103 10.97 3.61 -10.41
N GLY A 104 9.76 3.10 -10.58
CA GLY A 104 9.10 3.01 -11.89
C GLY A 104 8.90 4.37 -12.56
N LEU A 105 8.37 5.35 -11.82
CA LEU A 105 8.21 6.73 -12.32
C LEU A 105 9.57 7.38 -12.61
N GLY A 106 10.59 7.12 -11.78
CA GLY A 106 11.96 7.58 -12.01
C GLY A 106 12.55 7.03 -13.30
N THR A 107 12.42 5.72 -13.55
CA THR A 107 12.87 5.08 -14.79
C THR A 107 12.11 5.64 -16.00
N MET A 108 10.80 5.82 -15.92
CA MET A 108 10.00 6.42 -16.99
C MET A 108 10.41 7.87 -17.29
N ARG A 109 10.88 8.62 -16.28
CA ARG A 109 11.42 9.97 -16.48
C ARG A 109 12.78 9.94 -17.18
N ILE A 110 13.69 9.09 -16.74
CA ILE A 110 15.06 8.99 -17.30
C ILE A 110 15.02 8.48 -18.74
N THR A 111 14.05 7.62 -19.07
CA THR A 111 13.84 7.09 -20.43
C THR A 111 12.94 7.98 -21.30
N GLU A 112 12.61 9.19 -20.85
CA GLU A 112 11.79 10.19 -21.56
C GLU A 112 10.37 9.72 -21.93
N GLN A 113 9.89 8.61 -21.35
CA GLN A 113 8.54 8.09 -21.62
C GLN A 113 7.45 9.06 -21.15
N ILE A 114 7.70 9.79 -20.07
CA ILE A 114 6.78 10.81 -19.55
C ILE A 114 6.64 11.96 -20.56
N ASP A 115 7.76 12.45 -21.10
CA ASP A 115 7.77 13.55 -22.06
C ASP A 115 7.14 13.11 -23.40
N ALA A 116 7.35 11.86 -23.81
CA ALA A 116 6.70 11.28 -24.97
C ALA A 116 5.15 11.28 -24.85
N LEU A 117 4.61 10.93 -23.67
CA LEU A 117 3.16 10.97 -23.41
C LEU A 117 2.60 12.40 -23.54
N GLU A 118 3.34 13.40 -23.04
CA GLU A 118 2.95 14.81 -23.11
C GLU A 118 2.96 15.33 -24.56
N VAL A 119 3.95 14.93 -25.37
CA VAL A 119 4.00 15.24 -26.81
C VAL A 119 2.83 14.59 -27.57
N MET A 120 2.38 13.41 -27.14
CA MET A 120 1.18 12.74 -27.68
C MET A 120 -0.13 13.40 -27.23
N GLY A 121 -0.08 14.48 -26.45
CA GLY A 121 -1.26 15.19 -25.94
C GLY A 121 -1.98 14.48 -24.80
N ILE A 122 -1.35 13.47 -24.19
CA ILE A 122 -1.89 12.71 -23.06
C ILE A 122 -1.42 13.39 -21.76
N ASN A 123 -2.35 13.56 -20.81
CA ASN A 123 -2.00 14.07 -19.48
C ASN A 123 -1.24 12.99 -18.68
N SER A 124 0.09 13.03 -18.72
CA SER A 124 1.02 12.11 -18.06
C SER A 124 0.71 11.91 -16.56
N ILE A 125 0.38 13.00 -15.86
CA ILE A 125 0.08 12.99 -14.42
C ILE A 125 -1.19 12.18 -14.13
N SER A 126 -2.28 12.45 -14.85
CA SER A 126 -3.53 11.70 -14.67
C SER A 126 -3.44 10.27 -15.18
N TYR A 127 -2.60 10.00 -16.18
CA TYR A 127 -2.45 8.68 -16.78
C TYR A 127 -1.59 7.73 -15.94
N LEU A 128 -0.50 8.23 -15.36
CA LEU A 128 0.46 7.40 -14.63
C LEU A 128 0.22 7.38 -13.12
N VAL A 129 -0.07 8.53 -12.50
CA VAL A 129 -0.06 8.66 -11.04
C VAL A 129 -1.42 8.33 -10.44
N LEU A 130 -2.51 8.79 -11.05
CA LEU A 130 -3.86 8.59 -10.52
C LEU A 130 -4.25 7.11 -10.40
N PRO A 131 -4.01 6.22 -11.40
CA PRO A 131 -4.34 4.80 -11.25
C PRO A 131 -3.59 4.13 -10.10
N LYS A 132 -2.31 4.47 -9.92
CA LYS A 132 -1.46 3.95 -8.82
C LYS A 132 -1.99 4.33 -7.45
N ILE A 133 -2.43 5.59 -7.28
CA ILE A 133 -3.02 6.06 -6.02
C ILE A 133 -4.32 5.30 -5.73
N VAL A 134 -5.21 5.17 -6.71
CA VAL A 134 -6.49 4.48 -6.51
C VAL A 134 -6.28 2.98 -6.24
N ALA A 135 -5.37 2.34 -6.98
CA ALA A 135 -5.00 0.96 -6.73
C ALA A 135 -4.43 0.77 -5.31
N ALA A 136 -3.54 1.67 -4.84
CA ALA A 136 -3.00 1.59 -3.48
C ALA A 136 -4.09 1.76 -2.40
N ILE A 137 -5.02 2.71 -2.57
CA ILE A 137 -6.13 2.96 -1.63
C ILE A 137 -7.04 1.73 -1.50
N VAL A 138 -7.28 1.01 -2.59
CA VAL A 138 -8.13 -0.19 -2.58
C VAL A 138 -7.36 -1.41 -2.09
N MET A 139 -6.12 -1.61 -2.54
CA MET A 139 -5.36 -2.82 -2.25
C MET A 139 -4.79 -2.85 -0.83
N PHE A 140 -4.46 -1.70 -0.23
CA PHE A 140 -3.87 -1.70 1.12
C PHE A 140 -4.84 -2.26 2.17
N PRO A 141 -6.11 -1.81 2.25
CA PRO A 141 -7.10 -2.41 3.16
C PRO A 141 -7.44 -3.86 2.82
N MET A 142 -7.33 -4.28 1.56
CA MET A 142 -7.58 -5.68 1.17
C MET A 142 -6.43 -6.63 1.57
N LEU A 143 -5.24 -6.10 1.76
CA LEU A 143 -4.05 -6.86 2.19
C LEU A 143 -3.91 -6.92 3.71
N VAL A 144 -4.50 -5.96 4.44
CA VAL A 144 -4.63 -5.96 5.90
C VAL A 144 -5.69 -6.98 6.32
#